data_AF-A0A9P0GK42-F1
#
_entry.id   AF-A0A9P0GK42-F1
#
_cell.length_a   1.000
_cell.length_b   1.000
_cell.length_c   1.000
_cell.angle_alpha   90.00
_cell.angle_beta   90.00
_cell.angle_gamma   90.00
#
_symmetry.space_group_name_H-M   'P 1'
#
loop_
_entity.id
_entity.type
_entity.pdbx_description
1 polymer ?
#
loop_
_entity_poly.entity_id
_entity_poly.type
_entity_poly.pdbx_seq_one_letter_code
_entity_poly.pdbx_strand_id
1 'polypeptide(L)' 'MSELVGKIPKPQMRSLLHRQIKRNLLICGIGVAIAGSYMRFVYGDGQKRAYAEFYRTYDIEKEFQRMRKKGLFDSCDADD' A
#
# COMPACT_ATOMS: atom_id res chain seq x y z
N MET A 1 -7.54 -52.67 24.46
CA MET A 1 -7.91 -51.37 23.86
C MET A 1 -8.11 -50.29 24.93
N SER A 2 -7.27 -50.24 25.98
CA SER A 2 -7.46 -49.35 27.14
C SER A 2 -6.28 -48.43 27.43
N GLU A 3 -5.12 -48.65 26.81
CA GLU A 3 -3.89 -47.87 27.06
C GLU A 3 -3.72 -46.65 26.16
N LEU A 4 -4.62 -46.42 25.19
CA LEU A 4 -4.55 -45.28 24.26
C LEU A 4 -5.29 -44.02 24.74
N VAL A 5 -5.87 -44.03 25.95
CA VAL A 5 -6.52 -42.84 26.53
C VAL A 5 -5.50 -42.08 27.37
N GLY A 6 -4.64 -41.30 26.70
CA GLY A 6 -3.73 -40.37 27.37
C GLY A 6 -4.51 -39.34 28.20
N LYS A 7 -4.15 -39.18 29.48
CA LYS A 7 -4.74 -38.14 30.35
C LYS A 7 -4.51 -36.75 29.75
N ILE A 8 -5.59 -36.00 29.54
CA ILE A 8 -5.53 -34.62 29.06
C ILE A 8 -4.84 -33.76 30.15
N PRO A 9 -3.72 -33.09 29.84
CA PRO A 9 -3.07 -32.21 30.80
C PRO A 9 -3.95 -31.00 31.12
N LYS A 10 -3.88 -30.49 32.36
CA LYS A 10 -4.69 -29.36 32.77
C LYS A 10 -4.38 -28.12 31.90
N PRO A 11 -5.39 -27.54 31.23
CA PRO A 11 -5.19 -26.33 30.45
C PRO A 11 -4.96 -25.12 31.36
N GLN A 12 -4.47 -24.02 30.79
CA GLN A 12 -4.35 -22.76 31.50
C GLN A 12 -5.74 -22.23 31.88
N MET A 13 -6.03 -22.11 33.18
CA MET A 13 -7.36 -21.71 33.67
C MET A 13 -7.41 -20.25 34.17
N ARG A 14 -6.28 -19.54 34.19
CA ARG A 14 -6.18 -18.15 34.70
C ARG A 14 -5.38 -17.26 33.74
N SER A 15 -5.70 -15.97 33.76
CA SER A 15 -5.02 -14.92 32.98
C SER A 15 -5.11 -15.06 31.46
N LEU A 16 -6.15 -15.74 30.96
CA LEU A 16 -6.40 -15.94 29.54
C LEU A 16 -6.54 -14.60 28.80
N LEU A 17 -7.30 -13.67 29.36
CA LEU A 17 -7.49 -12.33 28.79
C LEU A 17 -6.17 -11.56 28.70
N HIS A 18 -5.37 -11.57 29.75
CA HIS A 18 -4.08 -10.85 29.76
C HIS A 18 -3.12 -11.41 28.70
N ARG A 19 -3.10 -12.73 28.52
CA ARG A 19 -2.32 -13.40 27.46
C ARG A 19 -2.81 -13.01 26.08
N GLN A 20 -4.13 -12.96 25.88
CA GLN A 20 -4.74 -12.56 24.62
C GLN A 20 -4.45 -11.10 24.27
N ILE A 21 -4.57 -10.18 25.24
CA ILE A 21 -4.27 -8.76 25.04
C ILE A 21 -2.81 -8.58 24.60
N LYS A 22 -1.85 -9.20 25.28
CA LYS A 22 -0.43 -9.12 24.92
C LYS A 22 -0.17 -9.59 23.48
N ARG A 23 -0.75 -10.73 23.11
CA ARG A 23 -0.63 -11.28 21.74
C ARG A 23 -1.23 -10.32 20.71
N ASN A 24 -2.44 -9.83 20.97
CA ASN A 24 -3.13 -8.93 20.06
C ASN A 24 -2.38 -7.61 19.91
N LEU A 25 -1.81 -7.06 20.99
CA LEU A 25 -1.02 -5.83 20.95
C LEU A 25 0.20 -5.98 20.04
N LEU A 26 0.88 -7.13 20.11
CA LEU A 26 2.02 -7.43 19.24
C LEU A 26 1.61 -7.50 17.77
N ILE A 27 0.51 -8.19 17.47
CA ILE A 27 -0.04 -8.29 16.11
C ILE A 27 -0.43 -6.92 15.58
N CYS A 28 -1.12 -6.10 16.39
CA CYS A 28 -1.49 -4.75 16.03
C CYS A 28 -0.26 -3.87 15.76
N GLY A 29 0.77 -3.94 16.60
CA GLY A 29 2.01 -3.19 16.41
C GLY A 29 2.69 -3.52 15.08
N ILE A 30 2.79 -4.80 14.75
CA ILE A 30 3.34 -5.26 13.46
C ILE A 30 2.45 -4.78 12.30
N GLY A 31 1.14 -4.93 12.43
CA GLY A 31 0.18 -4.50 11.39
C GLY A 31 0.26 -3.01 11.08
N VAL A 32 0.37 -2.16 12.12
CA VAL A 32 0.51 -0.71 11.94
C VAL A 32 1.84 -0.35 11.28
N ALA A 33 2.95 -1.00 11.66
CA ALA A 33 4.25 -0.76 11.03
C ALA A 33 4.26 -1.12 9.53
N ILE A 34 3.62 -2.24 9.17
CA ILE A 34 3.48 -2.66 7.76
C ILE A 34 2.60 -1.66 7.00
N ALA A 35 1.45 -1.27 7.56
CA ALA A 35 0.56 -0.32 6.90
C ALA A 35 1.22 1.05 6.72
N GLY A 36 1.91 1.55 7.74
CA GLY A 36 2.62 2.84 7.67
C GLY A 36 3.78 2.82 6.67
N SER A 37 4.57 1.75 6.63
CA SER A 37 5.65 1.60 5.64
C SER A 37 5.09 1.49 4.22
N TYR A 38 4.03 0.70 4.01
CA TYR A 38 3.34 0.61 2.71
C TYR A 38 2.88 1.99 2.24
N MET A 39 2.24 2.77 3.12
CA MET A 39 1.75 4.10 2.76
C MET A 39 2.89 5.05 2.38
N ARG A 40 4.02 5.02 3.12
CA ARG A 40 5.17 5.88 2.84
C ARG A 40 5.83 5.54 1.51
N PHE A 41 6.12 4.26 1.27
CA PHE A 41 6.88 3.84 0.10
C PHE A 41 6.04 3.82 -1.17
N VAL A 42 4.83 3.27 -1.12
CA VAL A 42 3.99 3.09 -2.31
C VAL A 42 3.31 4.40 -2.70
N TYR A 43 2.65 5.07 -1.76
CA TYR A 43 1.98 6.33 -2.08
C TYR A 43 2.94 7.51 -2.06
N GLY A 44 3.71 7.67 -0.99
CA GLY A 44 4.59 8.84 -0.83
C GLY A 44 5.72 8.88 -1.86
N ASP A 45 6.58 7.85 -1.86
CA ASP A 45 7.77 7.86 -2.70
C ASP A 45 7.47 7.39 -4.14
N GLY A 46 6.53 6.45 -4.31
CA GLY A 46 6.07 5.99 -5.62
C GLY A 46 5.48 7.10 -6.49
N GLN A 47 4.61 7.96 -5.93
CA GLN A 47 4.07 9.09 -6.69
C GLN A 47 5.17 10.08 -7.07
N LYS A 48 6.02 10.48 -6.11
CA LYS A 48 7.12 11.43 -6.38
C LYS A 48 8.03 10.94 -7.49
N ARG A 49 8.34 9.64 -7.48
CA ARG A 49 9.15 9.00 -8.51
C ARG A 49 8.44 9.01 -9.87
N ALA A 50 7.15 8.66 -9.92
CA ALA A 50 6.39 8.68 -11.17
C ALA A 50 6.33 10.08 -11.81
N TYR A 51 6.09 11.12 -10.99
CA TYR A 51 6.14 12.51 -11.47
C TYR A 51 7.54 12.89 -11.97
N ALA A 52 8.59 12.54 -11.22
CA ALA A 52 9.97 12.82 -11.64
C ALA A 52 10.35 12.11 -12.94
N GLU A 53 9.94 10.84 -13.10
CA GLU A 53 10.16 10.07 -14.32
C GLU A 53 9.41 10.65 -15.52
N PHE A 54 8.16 11.11 -15.32
CA PHE A 54 7.38 11.78 -16.38
C PHE A 54 8.11 13.04 -16.88
N TYR A 55 8.46 13.95 -15.97
CA TYR A 55 9.09 15.22 -16.35
C TYR A 55 10.54 15.09 -16.83
N ARG A 56 11.20 13.94 -16.60
CA ARG A 56 12.57 13.71 -17.05
C ARG A 56 12.72 13.72 -18.57
N THR A 57 11.72 13.23 -19.29
CA THR A 57 11.73 13.14 -20.77
C THR A 57 10.53 13.83 -21.40
N TYR A 58 9.80 14.65 -20.64
CA TYR A 58 8.62 15.34 -21.14
C TYR A 58 9.01 16.53 -22.02
N ASP A 59 8.60 16.49 -23.28
CA ASP A 59 8.73 17.59 -24.23
C ASP A 59 7.36 18.27 -24.39
N ILE A 60 7.27 19.51 -23.90
CA ILE A 60 6.03 20.28 -23.85
C ILE A 60 5.53 20.59 -25.26
N GLU A 61 6.42 20.95 -26.19
CA GLU A 61 6.05 21.36 -27.54
C GLU A 61 5.49 20.17 -28.32
N LYS A 62 6.11 19.00 -28.16
CA LYS A 62 5.65 17.76 -28.81
C LYS A 62 4.25 17.35 -28.36
N GLU A 63 3.97 17.38 -27.06
CA GLU A 63 2.64 17.04 -26.53
C GLU A 63 1.62 18.14 -26.82
N PHE A 64 2.02 19.41 -26.81
CA PHE A 64 1.17 20.52 -27.26
C PHE A 64 0.73 20.34 -28.72
N GLN A 65 1.66 20.08 -29.65
CA GLN A 65 1.34 19.83 -31.05
C GLN A 65 0.45 18.61 -31.23
N ARG A 66 0.63 17.56 -30.41
CA ARG A 66 -0.24 16.39 -30.39
C ARG A 66 -1.67 16.73 -29.95
N MET A 67 -1.85 17.63 -28.98
CA MET A 67 -3.16 18.08 -28.51
C MET A 67 -3.81 19.08 -29.47
N ARG A 68 -3.02 19.98 -30.06
CA ARG A 68 -3.45 20.96 -31.07
C ARG A 68 -4.02 20.25 -32.30
N LYS A 69 -3.30 19.27 -32.84
CA LYS A 69 -3.78 18.43 -33.97
C LYS A 69 -5.06 17.64 -33.68
N LYS A 70 -5.41 17.45 -32.40
CA LYS A 70 -6.67 16.80 -32.02
C LYS A 70 -7.83 17.79 -31.90
N GLY A 71 -7.60 19.08 -32.16
CA GLY A 71 -8.60 20.13 -32.02
C GLY A 71 -9.08 20.33 -30.59
N LEU A 72 -8.22 20.06 -29.59
CA LEU A 72 -8.60 20.21 -28.18
C LEU A 72 -8.61 21.68 -27.72
N PHE A 73 -7.81 22.52 -28.36
CA PHE A 73 -7.68 23.93 -28.00
C PHE A 73 -8.66 24.78 -28.79
N ASP A 74 -9.36 25.68 -28.08
CA ASP A 74 -10.19 26.73 -28.69
C ASP A 74 -9.34 27.94 -29.13
N SER A 75 -8.17 28.11 -28.50
CA SER A 75 -7.25 29.23 -28.77
C SER A 75 -6.30 29.00 -29.95
N CYS A 76 -6.25 27.78 -30.50
CA CYS A 76 -5.33 27.43 -31.58
C CYS A 76 -6.01 26.46 -32.55
N ASP A 77 -5.98 26.78 -33.83
CA ASP A 77 -6.54 25.92 -34.87
C ASP A 77 -5.77 24.59 -34.99
N ALA A 78 -6.48 23.54 -35.41
CA ALA A 78 -5.94 22.20 -35.56
C ALA A 78 -5.12 22.01 -36.84
N ASP A 79 -5.34 22.87 -37.84
CA ASP A 79 -4.86 22.76 -39.22
C ASP A 79 -4.02 24.01 -39.59
N ASP A 80 -2.75 24.03 -39.21
CA ASP A 80 -1.68 24.79 -39.89
C ASP A 80 -0.66 23.81 -40.50
#